data_AF-A0A5B0DTJ8-F1
#
_entry.id   AF-A0A5B0DTJ8-F1
#
_cell.length_a   1.000
_cell.length_b   1.000
_cell.length_c   1.000
_cell.angle_alpha   90.00
_cell.angle_beta   90.00
_cell.angle_gamma   90.00
#
_symmetry.space_group_name_H-M   'P 1'
#
loop_
_entity.id
_entity.type
_entity.pdbx_description
1 polymer ?
#
loop_
_entity_poly.entity_id
_entity_poly.type
_entity_poly.pdbx_seq_one_letter_code
_entity_poly.pdbx_strand_id
1 'polypeptide(L)'
;MMWSLIETSAEAREMFHDWISATYENAAFEAAMEFPLAEAVNRAIEITVKTLENHDAPDDFVVAIRASLISERKALIYTLSQAVCIIPVSRSQEGQELRQCRA
;
A
#
# COMPACT_ATOMS: atom_id res chain seq x y z
N MET A 1 -25.68 8.97 -6.95
CA MET A 1 -24.44 8.45 -7.58
C MET A 1 -23.87 7.36 -6.68
N MET A 2 -23.01 6.47 -7.17
CA MET A 2 -22.42 5.38 -6.37
C MET A 2 -21.76 5.88 -5.08
N TRP A 3 -21.14 7.06 -5.13
CA TRP A 3 -20.47 7.71 -3.99
C TRP A 3 -21.39 8.04 -2.81
N SER A 4 -22.63 8.46 -3.07
CA SER A 4 -23.58 8.75 -1.98
C SER A 4 -24.04 7.49 -1.24
N LEU A 5 -23.94 6.31 -1.87
CA LEU A 5 -24.28 5.04 -1.21
C LEU A 5 -23.22 4.63 -0.18
N ILE A 6 -21.96 4.98 -0.40
CA ILE A 6 -20.86 4.74 0.55
C ILE A 6 -21.13 5.47 1.86
N GLU A 7 -21.69 6.68 1.84
CA GLU A 7 -21.99 7.40 3.08
C GLU A 7 -23.13 6.75 3.88
N THR A 8 -24.11 6.19 3.19
CA THR A 8 -25.37 5.74 3.79
C THR A 8 -25.46 4.23 4.05
N SER A 9 -24.61 3.42 3.43
CA SER A 9 -24.65 1.95 3.52
C SER A 9 -23.34 1.38 4.03
N ALA A 10 -23.41 0.58 5.10
CA ALA A 10 -22.26 -0.13 5.65
C ALA A 10 -21.65 -1.11 4.63
N GLU A 11 -22.50 -1.83 3.89
CA GLU A 11 -22.09 -2.76 2.83
C GLU A 11 -21.34 -2.02 1.71
N ALA A 12 -21.86 -0.85 1.28
CA ALA A 12 -21.19 -0.05 0.26
C ALA A 12 -19.82 0.49 0.75
N ARG A 13 -19.68 0.80 2.05
CA ARG A 13 -18.38 1.16 2.63
C ARG A 13 -17.42 0.00 2.61
N GLU A 14 -17.86 -1.19 3.01
CA GLU A 14 -17.02 -2.38 3.03
C GLU A 14 -16.53 -2.72 1.63
N MET A 15 -17.43 -2.78 0.64
CA MET A 15 -17.06 -3.00 -0.77
C MET A 15 -16.08 -1.93 -1.29
N PHE A 16 -16.27 -0.67 -0.89
CA PHE A 16 -15.36 0.40 -1.24
C PHE A 16 -13.99 0.23 -0.58
N HIS A 17 -13.94 -0.14 0.70
CA HIS A 17 -12.70 -0.43 1.43
C HIS A 17 -11.92 -1.58 0.79
N ASP A 18 -12.60 -2.65 0.39
CA ASP A 18 -11.99 -3.77 -0.30
C ASP A 18 -11.41 -3.34 -1.65
N TRP A 19 -12.17 -2.57 -2.42
CA TRP A 19 -11.75 -2.08 -3.72
C TRP A 19 -10.53 -1.14 -3.63
N ILE A 20 -10.52 -0.19 -2.69
CA ILE A 20 -9.40 0.75 -2.55
C ILE A 20 -8.15 0.05 -2.05
N SER A 21 -8.31 -0.94 -1.16
CA SER A 21 -7.19 -1.77 -0.66
C SER A 21 -6.58 -2.59 -1.79
N ALA A 22 -7.40 -3.28 -2.59
CA ALA A 22 -6.93 -4.04 -3.75
C ALA A 22 -6.24 -3.15 -4.80
N THR A 23 -6.76 -1.93 -5.01
CA THR A 23 -6.15 -0.94 -5.92
C THR A 23 -4.76 -0.53 -5.43
N TYR A 24 -4.63 -0.24 -4.14
CA TYR A 24 -3.34 0.10 -3.52
C TYR A 24 -2.35 -1.07 -3.56
N GLU A 25 -2.78 -2.28 -3.20
CA GLU A 25 -1.92 -3.46 -3.19
C GLU A 25 -1.37 -3.79 -4.58
N ASN A 26 -2.22 -3.75 -5.61
CA ASN A 26 -1.77 -3.96 -6.99
C ASN A 26 -0.77 -2.89 -7.42
N ALA A 27 -1.04 -1.61 -7.12
CA ALA A 27 -0.13 -0.52 -7.45
C ALA A 27 1.22 -0.63 -6.71
N ALA A 28 1.18 -1.04 -5.44
CA ALA A 28 2.38 -1.27 -4.63
C ALA A 28 3.20 -2.45 -5.14
N PHE A 29 2.55 -3.55 -5.54
CA PHE A 29 3.21 -4.72 -6.11
C PHE A 29 3.96 -4.37 -7.40
N GLU A 30 3.26 -3.74 -8.36
CA GLU A 30 3.84 -3.31 -9.63
C GLU A 30 5.01 -2.32 -9.40
N ALA A 31 4.83 -1.33 -8.52
CA ALA A 31 5.87 -0.36 -8.23
C ALA A 31 7.08 -0.98 -7.51
N ALA A 32 6.89 -1.98 -6.66
CA ALA A 32 7.99 -2.67 -5.95
C ALA A 32 8.88 -3.50 -6.88
N MET A 33 8.42 -3.85 -8.09
CA MET A 33 9.23 -4.53 -9.10
C MET A 33 10.28 -3.60 -9.73
N GLU A 34 10.03 -2.28 -9.73
CA GLU A 34 10.86 -1.30 -10.42
C GLU A 34 11.57 -0.32 -9.47
N PHE A 35 11.02 -0.09 -8.28
CA PHE A 35 11.46 0.96 -7.37
C PHE A 35 11.80 0.45 -5.97
N PRO A 36 12.71 1.11 -5.24
CA PRO A 36 12.91 0.86 -3.82
C PRO A 36 11.62 1.05 -3.03
N LEU A 37 11.45 0.29 -1.93
CA LEU A 37 10.22 0.23 -1.15
C LEU A 37 9.57 1.59 -0.84
N ALA A 38 10.35 2.58 -0.39
CA ALA A 38 9.80 3.90 -0.05
C ALA A 38 9.20 4.61 -1.27
N GLU A 39 9.84 4.48 -2.43
CA GLU A 39 9.36 5.06 -3.69
C GLU A 39 8.20 4.26 -4.27
N ALA A 40 8.24 2.93 -4.15
CA ALA A 40 7.13 2.07 -4.52
C ALA A 40 5.84 2.43 -3.76
N VAL A 41 5.95 2.66 -2.45
CA VAL A 41 4.81 3.12 -1.63
C VAL A 41 4.32 4.51 -2.06
N ASN A 42 5.22 5.46 -2.33
CA ASN A 42 4.79 6.79 -2.82
C ASN A 42 3.99 6.67 -4.12
N ARG A 43 4.49 5.87 -5.08
CA ARG A 43 3.81 5.65 -6.36
C ARG A 43 2.49 4.92 -6.21
N ALA A 44 2.42 3.94 -5.32
CA ALA A 44 1.16 3.25 -5.03
C ALA A 44 0.09 4.24 -4.57
N ILE A 45 0.42 5.15 -3.64
CA ILE A 45 -0.50 6.19 -3.17
C ILE A 45 -0.97 7.07 -4.33
N GLU A 46 -0.05 7.52 -5.19
CA GLU A 46 -0.40 8.37 -6.35
C GLU A 46 -1.32 7.65 -7.34
N ILE A 47 -1.05 6.38 -7.64
CA ILE A 47 -1.87 5.55 -8.54
C ILE A 47 -3.26 5.31 -7.94
N THR A 48 -3.34 4.99 -6.64
CA THR A 48 -4.61 4.79 -5.93
C THR A 48 -5.46 6.06 -5.98
N VAL A 49 -4.85 7.22 -5.70
CA VAL A 49 -5.56 8.50 -5.75
C VAL A 49 -6.01 8.85 -7.17
N LYS A 50 -5.14 8.67 -8.17
CA LYS A 50 -5.51 8.90 -9.56
C LYS A 50 -6.63 7.97 -10.03
N THR A 51 -6.67 6.75 -9.52
CA THR A 51 -7.75 5.80 -9.81
C THR A 51 -9.08 6.30 -9.25
N LEU A 52 -9.10 6.89 -8.04
CA LEU A 52 -10.29 7.53 -7.49
C LEU A 52 -10.76 8.70 -8.37
N GLU A 53 -9.83 9.58 -8.75
CA GLU A 53 -10.11 10.73 -9.62
C GLU A 53 -10.71 10.28 -10.96
N ASN A 54 -10.17 9.21 -11.57
CA ASN A 54 -10.67 8.64 -12.83
C ASN A 54 -12.05 7.98 -12.72
N HIS A 55 -12.53 7.69 -11.50
CA HIS A 55 -13.87 7.14 -11.26
C HIS A 55 -14.86 8.22 -10.79
N ASP A 56 -14.53 9.50 -11.00
CA ASP A 56 -15.34 10.66 -10.63
C ASP A 56 -15.67 10.67 -9.12
N ALA A 57 -14.72 10.24 -8.28
CA ALA A 57 -14.85 10.36 -6.83
C ALA A 57 -14.94 11.84 -6.41
N PRO A 58 -15.76 12.19 -5.40
CA PRO A 58 -15.84 13.56 -4.89
C PRO A 58 -14.47 14.09 -4.42
N ASP A 59 -14.17 15.36 -4.70
CA ASP A 59 -12.86 15.94 -4.41
C ASP A 59 -12.50 15.89 -2.92
N ASP A 60 -13.46 16.18 -2.05
CA ASP A 60 -13.30 16.11 -0.59
C ASP A 60 -12.98 14.68 -0.13
N PHE A 61 -13.61 13.70 -0.77
CA PHE A 61 -13.35 12.29 -0.53
C PHE A 61 -11.95 11.87 -1.00
N VAL A 62 -11.53 12.28 -2.20
CA VAL A 62 -10.18 12.05 -2.72
C VAL A 62 -9.12 12.66 -1.78
N VAL A 63 -9.36 13.88 -1.31
CA VAL A 63 -8.46 14.56 -0.36
C VAL A 63 -8.38 13.80 0.96
N ALA A 64 -9.51 13.32 1.49
CA ALA A 64 -9.53 12.55 2.73
C ALA A 64 -8.73 11.23 2.61
N ILE A 65 -8.93 10.47 1.53
CA ILE A 65 -8.19 9.24 1.30
C ILE A 65 -6.69 9.51 1.10
N ARG A 66 -6.33 10.52 0.29
CA ARG A 66 -4.93 10.93 0.10
C ARG A 66 -4.27 11.29 1.44
N ALA A 67 -4.96 12.05 2.29
CA ALA A 67 -4.44 12.44 3.60
C ALA A 67 -4.22 11.21 4.52
N SER A 68 -5.16 10.26 4.53
CA SER A 68 -5.03 9.02 5.32
C SER A 68 -3.81 8.20 4.87
N LEU A 69 -3.69 7.96 3.56
CA LEU A 69 -2.56 7.21 2.99
C LEU A 69 -1.21 7.88 3.27
N ILE A 70 -1.14 9.21 3.17
CA ILE A 70 0.09 9.97 3.48
C ILE A 70 0.44 9.88 4.98
N SER A 71 -0.56 9.95 5.86
CA SER A 71 -0.38 9.81 7.31
C SER A 71 0.20 8.45 7.68
N GLU A 72 -0.31 7.39 7.05
CA GLU A 72 0.09 6.01 7.32
C GLU A 72 1.37 5.58 6.59
N ARG A 73 1.79 6.33 5.55
CA ARG A 73 2.94 6.02 4.69
C ARG A 73 4.18 5.59 5.45
N LYS A 74 4.58 6.32 6.50
CA LYS A 74 5.80 6.00 7.27
C LYS A 74 5.66 4.66 7.99
N ALA A 75 4.49 4.39 8.55
CA ALA A 75 4.20 3.12 9.22
C ALA A 75 4.16 1.98 8.20
N LEU A 76 3.58 2.19 7.01
CA LEU A 76 3.55 1.20 5.93
C LEU A 76 4.96 0.83 5.46
N ILE A 77 5.80 1.82 5.16
CA ILE A 77 7.21 1.59 4.76
C ILE A 77 7.95 0.82 5.86
N TYR A 78 7.77 1.22 7.12
CA TYR A 78 8.41 0.54 8.25
C TYR A 78 7.97 -0.93 8.35
N THR A 79 6.66 -1.19 8.39
CA THR A 79 6.12 -2.55 8.50
C THR A 79 6.55 -3.43 7.34
N LEU A 80 6.50 -2.92 6.11
CA LEU A 80 6.93 -3.69 4.93
C LEU A 80 8.43 -3.97 4.94
N SER A 81 9.27 -3.03 5.40
CA SER A 81 10.72 -3.26 5.52
C SER A 81 11.07 -4.38 6.52
N GLN A 82 10.24 -4.55 7.55
CA GLN A 82 10.40 -5.59 8.56
C GLN A 82 9.93 -6.96 8.05
N ALA A 83 8.89 -7.00 7.19
CA ALA A 83 8.40 -8.23 6.58
C ALA A 83 9.44 -8.90 5.66
N VAL A 84 10.30 -8.11 5.01
CA VAL A 84 11.38 -8.61 4.13
C VAL A 84 12.48 -9.37 4.92
N CYS A 85 12.59 -9.17 6.23
CA CYS A 85 13.60 -9.87 7.06
C CYS A 85 13.21 -11.30 7.47
N ILE A 86 12.06 -11.82 7.04
CA ILE A 86 11.56 -13.16 7.40
C ILE A 86 11.59 -14.12 6.20
N ILE A 87 12.69 -14.14 5.43
CA ILE A 87 13.02 -15.32 4.62
C ILE A 87 14.12 -16.08 5.38
N PRO A 88 13.83 -17.20 6.05
CA PRO A 88 14.86 -17.98 6.69
C PRO A 88 15.82 -18.50 5.61
N VAL A 89 17.08 -18.09 5.71
CA VAL A 89 18.17 -18.72 4.97
C VAL A 89 18.18 -20.19 5.34
N SER A 90 17.69 -21.05 4.43
CA SER A 90 17.87 -22.49 4.55
C SER A 90 19.36 -22.75 4.68
N ARG A 91 19.76 -23.32 5.83
CA ARG A 91 21.12 -23.73 6.17
C ARG A 91 21.72 -24.55 5.02
N SER A 92 22.53 -23.95 4.16
CA SER A 92 23.61 -24.68 3.53
C SER A 92 24.67 -24.89 4.60
N GLN A 93 24.88 -26.14 4.99
CA GLN A 93 26.11 -26.54 5.66
C GLN A 93 27.27 -26.12 4.76
N GLU A 94 27.94 -25.02 5.08
CA GLU A 94 29.39 -24.84 4.99
C GLU A 94 29.70 -23.37 5.31
N GLY A 95 30.69 -23.20 6.19
CA GLY A 95 30.93 -21.96 6.90
C GLY A 95 31.28 -20.80 5.98
N GLN A 96 30.44 -19.77 5.99
CA GLN A 96 30.84 -18.40 5.69
C GLN A 96 30.05 -17.46 6.60
N GLU A 97 30.78 -16.62 7.33
CA GLU A 97 30.24 -15.61 8.23
C GLU A 97 29.32 -14.66 7.45
N LEU A 98 28.01 -14.84 7.62
CA LEU A 98 27.04 -13.91 7.09
C LEU A 98 26.97 -12.70 8.02
N ARG A 99 27.39 -11.57 7.47
CA ARG A 99 27.31 -10.25 8.11
C ARG A 99 25.88 -10.03 8.59
N GLN A 100 25.75 -9.78 9.89
CA GLN A 100 24.49 -9.43 10.55
C GLN A 100 23.82 -8.28 9.81
N CYS A 101 22.61 -8.52 9.31
CA CYS A 101 21.66 -7.43 9.05
C CYS A 101 21.32 -6.80 10.39
N ARG A 102 21.60 -5.51 10.55
CA ARG A 102 20.96 -4.68 11.57
C ARG A 102 19.71 -4.06 10.94
N ALA A 103 18.61 -4.82 10.96
CA ALA A 103 17.21 -4.40 10.87
C ALA A 103 16.37 -5.67 11.02
#